data_AF-A0A6C2U6M1-F1
#
_entry.id   AF-A0A6C2U6M1-F1
#
_cell.length_a   1.000
_cell.length_b   1.000
_cell.length_c   1.000
_cell.angle_alpha   90.00
_cell.angle_beta   90.00
_cell.angle_gamma   90.00
#
_symmetry.space_group_name_H-M   'P 1'
#
loop_
_entity.id
_entity.type
_entity.pdbx_description
1 polymer ?
#
loop_
_entity_poly.entity_id
_entity_poly.type
_entity_poly.pdbx_seq_one_letter_code
_entity_poly.pdbx_strand_id
1 'polypeptide(L)'
;MNRQSFIAGLVVAVLASNVFFSVAQAQEASATSDAEIAIQAAEEAVNQARVAIEKGKELIAQIPEDSPLMEDVAEVVQAASENWAVAVDSLKGSKESAAKIANASSEEISKDFALLSKVNAGVALSGAKVVQIALSYIEAIATNKTESLDIIRPALQDAMAASSQVQFNYDRVKNLITEKYSK
;
A
#
# COMPACT_ATOMS: atom_id res chain seq x y z
N MET A 1 27.22 20.35 -76.42
CA MET A 1 25.86 20.50 -76.95
C MET A 1 24.87 19.93 -75.93
N ASN A 2 23.98 20.80 -75.41
CA ASN A 2 22.58 20.60 -74.95
C ASN A 2 22.15 19.21 -74.41
N ARG A 3 21.31 19.03 -73.38
CA ARG A 3 20.44 19.77 -72.44
C ARG A 3 19.91 18.64 -71.50
N GLN A 4 19.65 18.82 -70.20
CA GLN A 4 18.32 18.94 -69.54
C GLN A 4 18.59 18.61 -68.04
N SER A 5 18.43 19.53 -67.09
CA SER A 5 17.20 19.98 -66.41
C SER A 5 16.55 18.96 -65.45
N PHE A 6 16.91 19.09 -64.16
CA PHE A 6 16.07 19.28 -62.96
C PHE A 6 14.70 18.56 -62.78
N ILE A 7 14.49 18.15 -61.51
CA ILE A 7 13.25 17.84 -60.74
C ILE A 7 12.86 16.36 -60.58
N ALA A 8 12.87 15.93 -59.30
CA ALA A 8 11.84 15.18 -58.55
C ALA A 8 12.50 14.19 -57.58
N GLY A 9 12.20 14.11 -56.28
CA GLY A 9 11.25 14.81 -55.44
C GLY A 9 11.51 14.36 -54.00
N LEU A 10 11.55 15.33 -53.09
CA LEU A 10 11.66 15.13 -51.66
C LEU A 10 10.26 14.79 -51.13
N VAL A 11 10.02 13.54 -50.73
CA VAL A 11 8.83 13.19 -49.94
C VAL A 11 9.26 13.14 -48.47
N VAL A 12 9.18 14.29 -47.81
CA VAL A 12 9.08 14.35 -46.35
C VAL A 12 7.59 14.25 -46.03
N ALA A 13 7.15 13.04 -45.68
CA ALA A 13 5.81 12.80 -45.17
C ALA A 13 5.88 12.59 -43.66
N VAL A 14 5.44 13.63 -42.96
CA VAL A 14 4.96 13.74 -41.57
C VAL A 14 4.72 12.38 -40.86
N LEU A 15 5.62 12.04 -39.94
CA LEU A 15 5.40 11.04 -38.87
C LEU A 15 5.82 11.65 -37.53
N ALA A 16 5.15 12.73 -37.12
CA ALA A 16 5.38 13.37 -35.82
C ALA A 16 4.16 13.34 -34.89
N SER A 17 3.12 12.58 -35.23
CA SER A 17 1.85 12.53 -34.47
C SER A 17 1.60 11.21 -33.72
N ASN A 18 2.35 10.15 -33.99
CA ASN A 18 2.10 8.83 -33.38
C ASN A 18 3.07 8.42 -32.25
N VAL A 19 4.17 9.16 -32.04
CA VAL A 19 5.14 8.82 -30.99
C VAL A 19 4.69 9.32 -29.61
N PHE A 20 3.93 10.42 -29.54
CA PHE A 20 3.44 10.98 -28.27
C PHE A 20 2.28 10.17 -27.66
N PHE A 21 1.43 9.54 -28.48
CA PHE A 21 0.34 8.69 -27.98
C PHE A 21 0.83 7.37 -27.38
N SER A 22 1.93 6.81 -27.90
CA SER A 22 2.50 5.54 -27.43
C SER A 22 3.19 5.68 -26.07
N VAL A 23 3.86 6.80 -25.80
CA VAL A 23 4.60 6.99 -24.54
C VAL A 23 3.64 7.28 -23.39
N ALA A 24 2.61 8.11 -23.61
CA ALA A 24 1.58 8.39 -22.60
C ALA A 24 0.81 7.11 -22.21
N GLN A 25 0.37 6.30 -23.18
CA GLN A 25 -0.31 5.03 -22.91
C GLN A 25 0.61 4.01 -22.22
N ALA A 26 1.88 3.92 -22.61
CA ALA A 26 2.83 3.01 -21.96
C ALA A 26 3.11 3.41 -20.50
N GLN A 27 3.19 4.71 -20.22
CA GLN A 27 3.48 5.22 -18.88
C GLN A 27 2.25 5.18 -17.96
N GLU A 28 1.04 5.38 -18.50
CA GLU A 28 -0.22 5.18 -17.78
C GLU A 28 -0.48 3.70 -17.48
N ALA A 29 -0.17 2.80 -18.42
CA ALA A 29 -0.21 1.36 -18.20
C ALA A 29 0.79 0.92 -17.11
N SER A 30 1.99 1.53 -17.07
CA SER A 30 2.98 1.26 -16.02
C SER A 30 2.53 1.76 -14.64
N ALA A 31 1.94 2.96 -14.55
CA ALA A 31 1.46 3.50 -13.28
C ALA A 31 0.26 2.72 -12.72
N THR A 32 -0.62 2.26 -13.60
CA THR A 32 -1.76 1.38 -13.23
C THR A 32 -1.26 0.03 -12.72
N SER A 33 -0.31 -0.59 -13.43
CA SER A 33 0.27 -1.88 -13.03
C SER A 33 0.98 -1.81 -11.67
N ASP A 34 1.74 -0.74 -11.40
CA ASP A 34 2.41 -0.56 -10.11
C ASP A 34 1.42 -0.40 -8.93
N ALA A 35 0.32 0.33 -9.16
CA ALA A 35 -0.72 0.51 -8.16
C ALA A 35 -1.47 -0.80 -7.86
N GLU A 36 -1.76 -1.59 -8.90
CA GLU A 36 -2.41 -2.90 -8.78
C GLU A 36 -1.54 -3.90 -8.00
N ILE A 37 -0.24 -3.96 -8.28
CA ILE A 37 0.71 -4.81 -7.53
C ILE A 37 0.72 -4.45 -6.04
N ALA A 38 0.75 -3.14 -5.74
CA ALA A 38 0.72 -2.67 -4.35
C ALA A 38 -0.60 -3.04 -3.65
N ILE A 39 -1.74 -2.86 -4.32
CA ILE A 39 -3.06 -3.26 -3.81
C ILE A 39 -3.09 -4.77 -3.54
N GLN A 40 -2.63 -5.60 -4.48
CA GLN A 40 -2.63 -7.04 -4.31
C GLN A 40 -1.82 -7.48 -3.08
N ALA A 41 -0.63 -6.91 -2.89
CA ALA A 41 0.19 -7.19 -1.70
C ALA A 41 -0.51 -6.75 -0.40
N ALA A 42 -1.20 -5.60 -0.41
CA ALA A 42 -1.97 -5.14 0.73
C ALA A 42 -3.20 -6.02 1.01
N GLU A 43 -3.92 -6.46 -0.02
CA GLU A 43 -5.06 -7.39 0.11
C GLU A 43 -4.64 -8.73 0.71
N GLU A 44 -3.55 -9.31 0.19
CA GLU A 44 -2.93 -10.53 0.70
C GLU A 44 -2.61 -10.37 2.19
N ALA A 45 -1.93 -9.28 2.58
CA ALA A 45 -1.55 -9.03 3.96
C ALA A 45 -2.76 -8.79 4.88
N VAL A 46 -3.77 -8.04 4.44
CA VAL A 46 -5.01 -7.80 5.19
C VAL A 46 -5.79 -9.11 5.37
N ASN A 47 -5.81 -9.97 4.35
CA ASN A 47 -6.42 -11.29 4.47
C ASN A 47 -5.68 -12.19 5.46
N GLN A 48 -4.34 -12.21 5.41
CA GLN A 48 -3.51 -12.92 6.38
C GLN A 48 -3.74 -12.40 7.81
N ALA A 49 -3.82 -11.07 8.00
CA ALA A 49 -4.12 -10.46 9.29
C ALA A 49 -5.52 -10.83 9.80
N ARG A 50 -6.54 -10.85 8.92
CA ARG A 50 -7.89 -11.30 9.27
C ARG A 50 -7.91 -12.75 9.73
N VAL A 51 -7.21 -13.65 9.05
CA VAL A 51 -7.08 -15.05 9.47
C VAL A 51 -6.36 -15.15 10.81
N ALA A 52 -5.29 -14.39 10.99
CA ALA A 52 -4.58 -14.33 12.27
C ALA A 52 -5.51 -13.86 13.40
N ILE A 53 -6.35 -12.85 13.17
CA ILE A 53 -7.31 -12.34 14.17
C ILE A 53 -8.24 -13.44 14.67
N GLU A 54 -8.80 -14.24 13.77
CA GLU A 54 -9.67 -15.35 14.17
C GLU A 54 -8.91 -16.39 15.00
N LYS A 55 -7.71 -16.78 14.58
CA LYS A 55 -6.83 -17.66 15.38
C LYS A 55 -6.48 -17.04 16.74
N GLY A 56 -6.22 -15.73 16.77
CA GLY A 56 -5.86 -14.98 17.97
C GLY A 56 -6.97 -15.03 19.03
N LYS A 57 -8.24 -14.91 18.63
CA LYS A 57 -9.38 -15.05 19.55
C LYS A 57 -9.41 -16.42 20.22
N GLU A 58 -9.17 -17.49 19.46
CA GLU A 58 -9.12 -18.86 19.98
C GLU A 58 -7.94 -19.07 20.94
N LEU A 59 -6.80 -18.41 20.67
CA LEU A 59 -5.59 -18.50 21.50
C LEU A 59 -5.72 -17.73 22.81
N ILE A 60 -6.33 -16.54 22.81
CA ILE A 60 -6.56 -15.76 24.03
C ILE A 60 -7.37 -16.58 25.05
N ALA A 61 -8.38 -17.32 24.58
CA ALA A 61 -9.20 -18.18 25.43
C ALA A 61 -8.43 -19.35 26.08
N GLN A 62 -7.22 -19.65 25.62
CA GLN A 62 -6.35 -20.70 26.19
C GLN A 62 -5.38 -20.15 27.23
N ILE A 63 -5.24 -18.82 27.34
CA ILE A 63 -4.37 -18.19 28.32
C ILE A 63 -5.12 -18.16 29.67
N PRO A 64 -4.51 -18.67 30.77
CA PRO A 64 -5.13 -18.59 32.09
C PRO A 64 -5.44 -17.14 32.50
N GLU A 65 -6.63 -16.91 33.07
CA GLU A 65 -7.05 -15.55 33.48
C GLU A 65 -6.15 -14.94 34.57
N ASP A 66 -5.50 -15.78 35.37
CA ASP A 66 -4.53 -15.39 36.40
C ASP A 66 -3.09 -15.27 35.86
N SER A 67 -2.89 -15.41 34.54
CA SER A 67 -1.58 -15.26 33.93
C SER A 67 -1.03 -13.85 34.16
N PRO A 68 0.23 -13.71 34.61
CA PRO A 68 0.87 -12.41 34.80
C PRO A 68 1.08 -11.65 33.48
N LEU A 69 0.84 -12.29 32.33
CA LEU A 69 0.99 -11.71 30.99
C LEU A 69 -0.33 -11.16 30.43
N MET A 70 -1.44 -11.23 31.17
CA MET A 70 -2.73 -10.75 30.65
C MET A 70 -2.77 -9.24 30.38
N GLU A 71 -2.01 -8.45 31.13
CA GLU A 71 -1.86 -7.00 30.86
C GLU A 71 -1.18 -6.77 29.51
N ASP A 72 -0.03 -7.41 29.27
CA ASP A 72 0.66 -7.39 27.97
C ASP A 72 -0.25 -7.86 26.82
N VAL A 73 -1.04 -8.92 27.03
CA VAL A 73 -2.00 -9.41 26.02
C VAL A 73 -3.03 -8.33 25.69
N ALA A 74 -3.56 -7.62 26.69
CA ALA A 74 -4.52 -6.55 26.47
C ALA A 74 -3.91 -5.39 25.65
N GLU A 75 -2.69 -4.95 25.99
CA GLU A 75 -1.98 -3.91 25.24
C GLU A 75 -1.73 -4.31 23.79
N VAL A 76 -1.28 -5.54 23.57
CA VAL A 76 -0.99 -6.07 22.23
C VAL A 76 -2.26 -6.22 21.40
N VAL A 77 -3.37 -6.65 22.01
CA VAL A 77 -4.68 -6.72 21.35
C VAL A 77 -5.18 -5.32 20.98
N GLN A 78 -4.99 -4.33 21.86
CA GLN A 78 -5.34 -2.95 21.56
C GLN A 78 -4.54 -2.43 20.35
N ALA A 79 -3.22 -2.60 20.36
CA ALA A 79 -2.35 -2.19 19.27
C ALA A 79 -2.74 -2.87 17.93
N ALA A 80 -3.08 -4.16 17.98
CA ALA A 80 -3.60 -4.90 16.83
C ALA A 80 -4.93 -4.32 16.33
N SER A 81 -5.87 -4.01 17.23
CA SER A 81 -7.17 -3.45 16.90
C SER A 81 -7.05 -2.09 16.18
N GLU A 82 -6.23 -1.20 16.73
CA GLU A 82 -5.98 0.13 16.15
C GLU A 82 -5.34 0.03 14.76
N ASN A 83 -4.33 -0.82 14.60
CA ASN A 83 -3.68 -1.03 13.30
C ASN A 83 -4.55 -1.77 12.29
N TRP A 84 -5.45 -2.65 12.75
CA TRP A 84 -6.43 -3.31 11.90
C TRP A 84 -7.41 -2.30 11.28
N ALA A 85 -7.93 -1.38 12.08
CA ALA A 85 -8.83 -0.33 11.60
C ALA A 85 -8.16 0.54 10.52
N VAL A 86 -6.92 0.97 10.78
CA VAL A 86 -6.10 1.72 9.82
C VAL A 86 -5.87 0.92 8.54
N ALA A 87 -5.57 -0.38 8.67
CA ALA A 87 -5.26 -1.21 7.51
C ALA A 87 -6.45 -1.40 6.57
N VAL A 88 -7.64 -1.65 7.12
CA VAL A 88 -8.88 -1.83 6.34
C VAL A 88 -9.29 -0.53 5.66
N ASP A 89 -9.25 0.60 6.37
CA ASP A 89 -9.60 1.90 5.80
C ASP A 89 -8.63 2.31 4.68
N SER A 90 -7.33 2.11 4.90
CA SER A 90 -6.29 2.42 3.90
C SER A 90 -6.39 1.53 2.68
N LEU A 91 -6.72 0.23 2.84
CA LEU A 91 -6.95 -0.65 1.69
C LEU A 91 -8.12 -0.17 0.84
N LYS A 92 -9.20 0.28 1.48
CA LYS A 92 -10.35 0.88 0.80
C LYS A 92 -9.94 2.15 0.05
N GLY A 93 -9.24 3.07 0.72
CA GLY A 93 -8.73 4.31 0.10
C GLY A 93 -7.78 4.06 -1.08
N SER A 94 -6.98 3.00 -1.01
CA SER A 94 -6.11 2.56 -2.10
C SER A 94 -6.91 2.16 -3.34
N LYS A 95 -7.91 1.29 -3.18
CA LYS A 95 -8.80 0.85 -4.26
C LYS A 95 -9.60 2.00 -4.87
N GLU A 96 -10.12 2.90 -4.03
CA GLU A 96 -10.83 4.10 -4.48
C GLU A 96 -9.93 5.04 -5.29
N SER A 97 -8.65 5.16 -4.93
CA SER A 97 -7.68 5.94 -5.68
C SER A 97 -7.33 5.27 -7.01
N ALA A 98 -7.12 3.96 -7.02
CA ALA A 98 -6.86 3.20 -8.24
C ALA A 98 -8.00 3.29 -9.26
N ALA A 99 -9.25 3.22 -8.80
CA ALA A 99 -10.43 3.33 -9.67
C ALA A 99 -10.55 4.69 -10.39
N LYS A 100 -9.86 5.73 -9.88
CA LYS A 100 -9.85 7.07 -10.48
C LYS A 100 -8.77 7.26 -11.54
N ILE A 101 -7.78 6.37 -11.64
CA ILE A 101 -6.66 6.47 -12.58
C ILE A 101 -7.17 6.57 -14.03
N ALA A 102 -8.00 5.61 -14.46
CA ALA A 102 -8.52 5.54 -15.83
C ALA A 102 -9.50 6.68 -16.21
N ASN A 103 -10.00 7.42 -15.22
CA ASN A 103 -10.96 8.52 -15.42
C ASN A 103 -10.33 9.90 -15.12
N ALA A 104 -9.01 9.95 -14.94
CA ALA A 104 -8.31 11.19 -14.67
C ALA A 104 -8.39 12.15 -15.87
N SER A 105 -8.62 13.44 -15.61
CA SER A 105 -8.72 14.45 -16.67
C SER A 105 -7.37 14.84 -17.29
N SER A 106 -6.25 14.38 -16.72
CA SER A 106 -4.91 14.55 -17.25
C SER A 106 -3.98 13.44 -16.78
N GLU A 107 -2.87 13.25 -17.50
CA GLU A 107 -1.80 12.30 -17.12
C GLU A 107 -1.23 12.62 -15.72
N GLU A 108 -1.13 13.89 -15.38
CA GLU A 108 -0.64 14.35 -14.09
C GLU A 108 -1.58 13.93 -12.94
N ILE A 109 -2.89 14.10 -13.13
CA ILE A 109 -3.91 13.65 -12.17
C ILE A 109 -3.91 12.12 -12.05
N SER A 110 -3.73 11.42 -13.18
CA SER A 110 -3.61 9.96 -13.21
C SER A 110 -2.43 9.47 -12.35
N LYS A 111 -1.26 10.12 -12.49
CA LYS A 111 -0.05 9.83 -11.69
C LYS A 111 -0.26 10.11 -10.20
N ASP A 112 -0.93 11.20 -9.85
CA ASP A 112 -1.22 11.53 -8.45
C ASP A 112 -2.20 10.51 -7.81
N PHE A 113 -3.21 10.04 -8.56
CA PHE A 113 -4.07 8.94 -8.09
C PHE A 113 -3.33 7.61 -7.96
N ALA A 114 -2.43 7.28 -8.89
CA ALA A 114 -1.59 6.09 -8.79
C ALA A 114 -0.67 6.16 -7.55
N LEU A 115 -0.08 7.32 -7.28
CA LEU A 115 0.72 7.55 -6.09
C LEU A 115 -0.11 7.41 -4.81
N LEU A 116 -1.28 8.05 -4.73
CA LEU A 116 -2.22 7.92 -3.60
C LEU A 116 -2.64 6.48 -3.35
N SER A 117 -2.91 5.74 -4.43
CA SER A 117 -3.23 4.32 -4.35
C SER A 117 -2.08 3.55 -3.70
N LYS A 118 -0.85 3.76 -4.19
CA LYS A 118 0.35 3.07 -3.71
C LYS A 118 0.66 3.38 -2.25
N VAL A 119 0.58 4.65 -1.82
CA VAL A 119 0.87 5.00 -0.42
C VAL A 119 -0.21 4.49 0.53
N ASN A 120 -1.49 4.52 0.14
CA ASN A 120 -2.57 3.89 0.92
C ASN A 120 -2.38 2.37 1.04
N ALA A 121 -1.99 1.69 -0.05
CA ALA A 121 -1.65 0.28 0.00
C ALA A 121 -0.46 0.01 0.94
N GLY A 122 0.52 0.91 0.98
CA GLY A 122 1.63 0.86 1.93
C GLY A 122 1.17 0.91 3.39
N VAL A 123 0.26 1.84 3.73
CA VAL A 123 -0.33 1.94 5.08
C VAL A 123 -1.14 0.69 5.43
N ALA A 124 -1.91 0.18 4.46
CA ALA A 124 -2.67 -1.05 4.63
C ALA A 124 -1.78 -2.25 4.95
N LEU A 125 -0.70 -2.41 4.17
CA LEU A 125 0.29 -3.47 4.35
C LEU A 125 0.99 -3.35 5.72
N SER A 126 1.46 -2.17 6.11
CA SER A 126 2.17 -1.97 7.38
C SER A 126 1.27 -2.24 8.58
N GLY A 127 0.04 -1.71 8.58
CA GLY A 127 -0.93 -1.97 9.65
C GLY A 127 -1.27 -3.46 9.76
N ALA A 128 -1.48 -4.14 8.62
CA ALA A 128 -1.73 -5.58 8.62
C ALA A 128 -0.54 -6.39 9.16
N LYS A 129 0.71 -5.95 8.94
CA LYS A 129 1.90 -6.60 9.50
C LYS A 129 2.03 -6.41 11.01
N VAL A 130 1.67 -5.24 11.55
CA VAL A 130 1.58 -5.03 13.00
C VAL A 130 0.60 -6.03 13.62
N VAL A 131 -0.58 -6.21 13.02
CA VAL A 131 -1.57 -7.20 13.48
C VAL A 131 -0.99 -8.62 13.48
N GLN A 132 -0.31 -9.02 12.42
CA GLN A 132 0.29 -10.37 12.32
C GLN A 132 1.34 -10.63 13.41
N ILE A 133 2.18 -9.63 13.70
CA ILE A 133 3.23 -9.73 14.74
C ILE A 133 2.60 -9.74 16.13
N ALA A 134 1.62 -8.87 16.39
CA ALA A 134 0.87 -8.83 17.63
C ALA A 134 0.20 -10.18 17.94
N LEU A 135 -0.37 -10.84 16.93
CA LEU A 135 -1.00 -12.13 17.13
C LEU A 135 -0.01 -13.29 17.25
N SER A 136 1.19 -13.13 16.70
CA SER A 136 2.30 -14.05 16.96
C SER A 136 2.80 -13.93 18.41
N TYR A 137 2.73 -12.73 19.01
CA TYR A 137 2.99 -12.53 20.44
C TYR A 137 1.99 -13.29 21.31
N ILE A 138 0.70 -13.18 21.00
CA ILE A 138 -0.36 -13.93 21.69
C ILE A 138 -0.17 -15.44 21.53
N GLU A 139 0.19 -15.91 20.33
CA GLU A 139 0.49 -17.32 20.09
C GLU A 139 1.67 -17.83 20.93
N ALA A 140 2.73 -17.03 21.06
CA ALA A 140 3.86 -17.38 21.91
C ALA A 140 3.45 -17.51 23.39
N ILE A 141 2.58 -16.64 23.89
CA ILE A 141 2.04 -16.74 25.25
C ILE A 141 1.17 -18.00 25.41
N ALA A 142 0.19 -18.18 24.52
CA ALA A 142 -0.76 -19.30 24.59
C ALA A 142 -0.05 -20.67 24.46
N THR A 143 1.07 -20.73 23.73
CA THR A 143 1.85 -21.96 23.56
C THR A 143 3.03 -22.09 24.54
N ASN A 144 3.10 -21.21 25.54
CA ASN A 144 4.13 -21.18 26.58
C ASN A 144 5.58 -21.05 26.05
N LYS A 145 5.75 -20.40 24.90
CA LYS A 145 7.05 -20.08 24.25
C LYS A 145 7.52 -18.68 24.64
N THR A 146 7.63 -18.44 25.94
CA THR A 146 7.89 -17.12 26.50
C THR A 146 9.27 -16.56 26.11
N GLU A 147 10.23 -17.41 25.77
CA GLU A 147 11.54 -17.04 25.24
C GLU A 147 11.46 -16.35 23.87
N SER A 148 10.39 -16.57 23.11
CA SER A 148 10.17 -15.89 21.83
C SER A 148 9.71 -14.44 22.02
N LEU A 149 9.19 -14.08 23.19
CA LEU A 149 8.67 -12.74 23.47
C LEU A 149 9.77 -11.67 23.43
N ASP A 150 11.00 -12.03 23.78
CA ASP A 150 12.17 -11.13 23.73
C ASP A 150 12.53 -10.70 22.29
N ILE A 151 12.09 -11.46 21.29
CA ILE A 151 12.28 -11.14 19.87
C ILE A 151 11.02 -10.49 19.30
N ILE A 152 9.85 -11.01 19.65
CA ILE A 152 8.57 -10.53 19.11
C ILE A 152 8.23 -9.13 19.62
N ARG A 153 8.51 -8.81 20.89
CA ARG A 153 8.19 -7.51 21.47
C ARG A 153 8.94 -6.35 20.79
N PRO A 154 10.27 -6.41 20.59
CA PRO A 154 10.97 -5.41 19.78
C PRO A 154 10.47 -5.35 18.34
N ALA A 155 10.23 -6.50 17.70
CA ALA A 155 9.71 -6.53 16.33
C ALA A 155 8.33 -5.87 16.21
N LEU A 156 7.47 -6.01 17.22
CA LEU A 156 6.19 -5.32 17.27
C LEU A 156 6.37 -3.80 17.40
N GLN A 157 7.27 -3.35 18.26
CA GLN A 157 7.59 -1.92 18.42
C GLN A 157 8.16 -1.31 17.13
N ASP A 158 9.09 -2.00 16.48
CA ASP A 158 9.66 -1.60 15.20
C ASP A 158 8.58 -1.53 14.11
N ALA A 159 7.67 -2.52 14.07
CA ALA A 159 6.57 -2.54 13.12
C ALA A 159 5.58 -1.39 13.37
N MET A 160 5.26 -1.06 14.62
CA MET A 160 4.41 0.08 14.96
C MET A 160 5.05 1.41 14.57
N ALA A 161 6.35 1.57 14.83
CA ALA A 161 7.11 2.75 14.42
C ALA A 161 7.16 2.90 12.89
N ALA A 162 7.41 1.80 12.18
CA ALA A 162 7.39 1.76 10.72
C ALA A 162 6.00 2.10 10.17
N SER A 163 4.93 1.52 10.74
CA SER A 163 3.55 1.80 10.34
C SER A 163 3.19 3.28 10.53
N SER A 164 3.58 3.86 11.65
CA SER A 164 3.39 5.29 11.95
C SER A 164 4.12 6.18 10.94
N GLN A 165 5.36 5.82 10.56
CA GLN A 165 6.13 6.55 9.57
C GLN A 165 5.50 6.47 8.16
N VAL A 166 4.95 5.31 7.79
CA VAL A 166 4.25 5.12 6.52
C VAL A 166 2.96 5.95 6.50
N GLN A 167 2.21 5.98 7.59
CA GLN A 167 1.02 6.82 7.73
C GLN A 167 1.35 8.31 7.62
N PHE A 168 2.40 8.78 8.30
CA PHE A 168 2.87 10.16 8.18
C PHE A 168 3.25 10.52 6.73
N ASN A 169 3.90 9.60 6.02
CA ASN A 169 4.25 9.82 4.61
C ASN A 169 3.01 9.88 3.72
N TYR A 170 2.00 9.04 3.98
CA TYR A 170 0.71 9.10 3.30
C TYR A 170 0.03 10.45 3.51
N ASP A 171 -0.07 10.95 4.75
CA ASP A 171 -0.71 12.23 5.05
C ASP A 171 -0.01 13.39 4.34
N ARG A 172 1.32 13.36 4.26
CA ARG A 172 2.10 14.35 3.48
C ARG A 172 1.77 14.30 1.99
N VAL A 173 1.73 13.11 1.40
CA VAL A 173 1.40 12.94 -0.02
C VAL A 173 -0.03 13.43 -0.31
N LYS A 174 -0.98 13.06 0.55
CA LYS A 174 -2.38 13.50 0.46
C LYS A 174 -2.51 15.01 0.51
N ASN A 175 -1.81 15.67 1.44
CA ASN A 175 -1.85 17.12 1.58
C ASN A 175 -1.23 17.81 0.35
N LEU A 176 -0.07 17.36 -0.12
CA LEU A 176 0.58 17.92 -1.32
C LEU A 176 -0.30 17.82 -2.56
N ILE A 177 -0.97 16.68 -2.76
CA ILE A 177 -1.89 16.48 -3.88
C ILE A 177 -3.13 17.37 -3.72
N THR A 178 -3.67 17.48 -2.50
CA THR A 178 -4.83 18.35 -2.25
C THR A 178 -4.50 19.82 -2.52
N GLU A 179 -3.37 20.32 -2.03
CA GLU A 179 -2.90 21.70 -2.25
C GLU A 179 -2.70 22.03 -3.73
N LYS A 180 -2.20 21.06 -4.51
CA LYS A 180 -1.98 21.19 -5.95
C LYS A 180 -3.27 21.48 -6.73
N TYR A 181 -4.40 20.92 -6.31
CA TYR A 181 -5.69 21.03 -6.99
C TYR A 181 -6.71 21.94 -6.28
N SER A 182 -6.30 22.65 -5.22
CA SER A 182 -7.16 23.57 -4.46
C SER A 182 -7.24 24.99 -5.05
N LYS A 183 -6.80 25.19 -6.30
CA LYS A 183 -6.78 26.49 -7.01
C LYS A 183 -7.57 26.40 -8.30
#